data_AF-A0A815V5S5-F1
#
_entry.id   AF-A0A815V5S5-F1
#
_cell.length_a   1.000
_cell.length_b   1.000
_cell.length_c   1.000
_cell.angle_alpha   90.00
_cell.angle_beta   90.00
_cell.angle_gamma   90.00
#
_symmetry.space_group_name_H-M   'P 1'
#
loop_
_entity.id
_entity.type
_entity.pdbx_description
1 polymer ?
#
loop_
_entity_poly.entity_id
_entity_poly.type
_entity_poly.pdbx_seq_one_letter_code
_entity_poly.pdbx_strand_id
1 'polypeptide(L)'
;MSFFKRNFTKEKTEHIILQIWPVRQLDSLFSCLQDSTTAIPGAFAYGKTVICQSLSKFLKNDAIVCVSFDKRGYEMAQVFT
;
A
#
# COMPACT_ATOMS: atom_id res chain seq x y z
N MET A 1 -6.80 -8.63 27.00
CA MET A 1 -5.79 -7.82 26.28
C MET A 1 -6.52 -6.63 25.67
N SER A 2 -6.46 -5.46 26.31
CA SER A 2 -7.26 -4.29 25.89
C SER A 2 -6.69 -3.73 24.58
N PHE A 3 -7.42 -3.87 23.48
CA PHE A 3 -7.02 -3.36 22.17
C PHE A 3 -7.18 -1.83 22.21
N PHE A 4 -6.08 -1.11 22.40
CA PHE A 4 -6.05 0.35 22.36
C PHE A 4 -6.28 0.83 20.92
N LYS A 5 -7.54 1.01 20.55
CA LYS A 5 -7.92 1.62 19.27
C LYS A 5 -7.70 3.12 19.41
N ARG A 6 -6.88 3.72 18.54
CA ARG A 6 -6.69 5.18 18.51
C ARG A 6 -8.06 5.84 18.32
N ASN A 7 -8.45 6.72 19.25
CA ASN A 7 -9.73 7.42 19.21
C ASN A 7 -9.67 8.54 18.15
N PHE A 8 -10.38 8.34 17.04
CA PHE A 8 -10.64 9.39 16.06
C PHE A 8 -12.01 10.00 16.37
N THR A 9 -12.06 11.32 16.59
CA THR A 9 -13.27 12.08 16.98
C THR A 9 -14.06 12.65 15.80
N LYS A 10 -13.64 12.37 14.56
CA LYS A 10 -14.29 12.89 13.34
C LYS A 10 -14.99 11.75 12.59
N GLU A 11 -16.14 12.06 11.99
CA GLU A 11 -16.86 11.15 11.09
C GLU A 11 -15.97 10.73 9.93
N LYS A 12 -16.08 9.48 9.49
CA LYS A 12 -15.28 8.94 8.38
C LYS A 12 -15.75 9.60 7.08
N THR A 13 -15.01 10.59 6.61
CA THR A 13 -15.28 11.25 5.32
C THR A 13 -15.01 10.28 4.17
N GLU A 14 -15.97 10.09 3.27
CA GLU A 14 -15.78 9.31 2.05
C GLU A 14 -14.97 10.15 1.05
N HIS A 15 -13.67 9.89 0.98
CA HIS A 15 -12.82 10.50 -0.03
C HIS A 15 -13.08 9.80 -1.37
N ILE A 16 -13.71 10.50 -2.33
CA ILE A 16 -14.00 10.02 -3.70
C ILE A 16 -12.74 10.08 -4.60
N ILE A 17 -11.59 10.48 -4.05
CA ILE A 17 -10.35 10.63 -4.80
C ILE A 17 -9.81 9.24 -5.15
N LEU A 18 -9.63 8.98 -6.44
CA LEU A 18 -9.07 7.73 -6.96
C LEU A 18 -7.55 7.70 -6.76
N GLN A 19 -7.05 6.57 -6.25
CA GLN A 19 -5.63 6.26 -6.17
C GLN A 19 -5.16 5.63 -7.49
N ILE A 20 -4.11 6.21 -8.08
CA ILE A 20 -3.53 5.78 -9.35
C ILE A 20 -2.51 4.66 -9.10
N TRP A 21 -2.58 3.60 -9.91
CA TRP A 21 -1.62 2.49 -9.83
C TRP A 21 -0.42 2.71 -10.77
N PRO A 22 0.79 2.34 -10.34
CA PRO A 22 1.98 2.39 -11.19
C PRO A 22 1.99 1.30 -12.29
N VAL A 23 1.08 0.32 -12.22
CA VAL A 23 0.93 -0.75 -13.22
C VAL A 23 -0.40 -0.61 -13.95
N ARG A 24 -0.35 -0.52 -15.28
CA ARG A 24 -1.51 -0.22 -16.14
C ARG A 24 -2.68 -1.19 -15.95
N GLN A 25 -2.38 -2.47 -15.73
CA GLN A 25 -3.42 -3.49 -15.53
C GLN A 25 -4.23 -3.26 -14.26
N LEU A 26 -3.61 -2.80 -13.17
CA LEU A 26 -4.33 -2.49 -11.93
C LEU A 26 -5.00 -1.10 -12.01
N ASP A 27 -4.40 -0.16 -12.74
CA ASP A 27 -4.96 1.19 -12.87
C ASP A 27 -6.32 1.19 -13.59
N SER A 28 -6.43 0.41 -14.67
CA SER A 28 -7.64 0.35 -15.50
C SER A 28 -8.72 -0.62 -15.02
N LEU A 29 -8.34 -1.72 -14.33
CA LEU A 29 -9.28 -2.77 -13.95
C LEU A 29 -9.59 -2.80 -12.44
N PHE A 30 -8.69 -2.29 -11.61
CA PHE A 30 -8.77 -2.36 -10.15
C PHE A 30 -8.43 -1.02 -9.49
N SER A 31 -9.09 0.05 -9.94
CA SER A 31 -8.95 1.39 -9.33
C SER A 31 -9.44 1.34 -7.88
N CYS A 32 -8.63 1.90 -6.97
CA CYS A 32 -8.91 1.92 -5.54
C CYS A 32 -9.06 3.38 -5.09
N LEU A 33 -9.87 3.65 -4.06
CA LEU A 33 -9.98 5.01 -3.49
C LEU A 33 -8.81 5.30 -2.56
N GLN A 34 -8.45 6.57 -2.40
CA GLN A 34 -7.54 6.99 -1.34
C GLN A 34 -8.16 6.63 0.03
N ASP A 35 -7.34 6.07 0.94
CA ASP A 35 -7.77 5.53 2.24
C ASP A 35 -8.66 4.26 2.19
N SER A 36 -8.77 3.63 1.02
CA SER A 36 -9.39 2.30 0.90
C SER A 36 -8.43 1.16 1.27
N THR A 37 -8.99 -0.02 1.51
CA THR A 37 -8.20 -1.22 1.84
C THR A 37 -8.09 -2.11 0.62
N THR A 38 -6.91 -2.15 -0.01
CA THR A 38 -6.62 -3.05 -1.13
C THR A 38 -5.67 -4.16 -0.70
N ALA A 39 -6.04 -5.41 -1.00
CA ALA A 39 -5.19 -6.56 -0.77
C ALA A 39 -4.67 -7.10 -2.12
N ILE A 40 -3.35 -7.28 -2.23
CA ILE A 40 -2.72 -7.93 -3.39
C ILE A 40 -2.33 -9.36 -2.99
N PRO A 41 -3.12 -10.38 -3.38
CA PRO A 41 -2.79 -11.79 -3.13
C PRO A 41 -1.57 -12.22 -3.97
N GLY A 42 -0.86 -13.25 -3.53
CA GLY A 42 0.31 -13.78 -4.23
C GLY A 42 1.31 -14.45 -3.28
N ALA A 43 2.07 -15.43 -3.78
CA ALA A 43 3.08 -16.12 -2.98
C ALA A 43 4.41 -15.34 -2.95
N PHE A 44 5.41 -15.88 -2.27
CA PHE A 44 6.76 -15.32 -2.22
C PHE A 44 7.34 -15.15 -3.65
N ALA A 45 8.05 -14.05 -3.91
CA ALA A 45 8.63 -13.66 -5.22
C ALA A 45 7.66 -13.29 -6.37
N TYR A 46 6.35 -13.13 -6.13
CA TYR A 46 5.38 -12.64 -7.15
C TYR A 46 5.40 -11.12 -7.37
N GLY A 47 6.55 -10.46 -7.18
CA GLY A 47 6.70 -9.01 -7.46
C GLY A 47 5.99 -8.05 -6.49
N LYS A 48 5.45 -8.54 -5.35
CA LYS A 48 4.78 -7.68 -4.36
C LYS A 48 5.67 -6.55 -3.82
N THR A 49 6.96 -6.81 -3.65
CA THR A 49 7.95 -5.80 -3.20
C THR A 49 8.19 -4.72 -4.25
N VAL A 50 8.24 -5.09 -5.54
CA VAL A 50 8.37 -4.15 -6.67
C VAL A 50 7.14 -3.24 -6.79
N ILE A 51 5.95 -3.79 -6.55
CA ILE A 51 4.71 -3.00 -6.52
C ILE A 51 4.73 -2.03 -5.34
N CYS A 52 5.09 -2.46 -4.13
CA CYS A 52 5.23 -1.57 -2.97
C CYS A 52 6.28 -0.47 -3.19
N GLN A 53 7.41 -0.78 -3.82
CA GLN A 53 8.45 0.19 -4.15
C GLN A 53 7.96 1.22 -5.18
N SER A 54 7.25 0.77 -6.22
CA SER A 54 6.69 1.66 -7.23
C SER A 54 5.59 2.54 -6.64
N LEU A 55 4.72 1.98 -5.79
CA LEU A 55 3.72 2.75 -5.04
C LEU A 55 4.41 3.81 -4.16
N SER A 56 5.52 3.48 -3.52
CA SER A 56 6.30 4.44 -2.73
C SER A 56 6.84 5.64 -3.52
N LYS A 57 7.07 5.48 -4.83
CA LYS A 57 7.66 6.53 -5.69
C LYS A 57 6.61 7.36 -6.43
N PHE A 58 5.46 6.77 -6.75
CA PHE A 58 4.48 7.38 -7.66
C PHE A 58 3.15 7.77 -6.98
N LEU A 59 2.90 7.36 -5.73
CA LEU A 59 1.70 7.75 -5.00
C LEU A 59 1.79 9.18 -4.47
N LYS A 60 0.66 9.89 -4.50
CA LYS A 60 0.48 11.23 -3.92
C LYS A 60 0.08 11.16 -2.44
N ASN A 61 0.78 10.35 -1.64
CA ASN A 61 0.52 10.21 -0.21
C ASN A 61 1.68 10.84 0.58
N ASP A 62 1.38 11.62 1.62
CA ASP A 62 2.39 12.31 2.44
C ASP A 62 3.31 11.33 3.19
N ALA A 63 2.81 10.13 3.50
CA ALA A 63 3.56 9.07 4.13
C ALA A 63 3.11 7.71 3.63
N ILE A 64 4.06 6.78 3.46
CA ILE A 64 3.81 5.42 2.99
C ILE A 64 4.51 4.46 3.95
N VAL A 65 3.75 3.51 4.51
CA VAL A 65 4.25 2.52 5.46
C VAL A 65 4.16 1.14 4.83
N CYS A 66 5.30 0.61 4.37
CA CYS A 66 5.39 -0.74 3.83
C CYS A 66 5.86 -1.71 4.92
N VAL A 67 4.94 -2.54 5.43
CA VAL A 67 5.27 -3.60 6.39
C VAL A 67 5.44 -4.92 5.63
N SER A 68 6.60 -5.57 5.81
CA SER A 68 6.89 -6.89 5.25
C SER A 68 7.07 -7.90 6.38
N PHE A 69 6.37 -9.03 6.33
CA PHE A 69 6.56 -10.17 7.22
C PHE A 69 7.43 -11.21 6.50
N ASP A 70 8.59 -11.53 7.10
CA ASP A 70 9.60 -12.50 6.64
C ASP A 70 9.81 -12.57 5.12
N LYS A 71 10.21 -11.44 4.54
CA LYS A 71 10.78 -11.42 3.18
C LYS A 71 12.30 -11.40 3.31
N ARG A 72 13.01 -12.22 2.52
CA ARG A 72 14.48 -12.32 2.52
C ARG A 72 15.10 -10.92 2.64
N GLY A 73 16.01 -10.72 3.59
CA GLY A 73 16.58 -9.41 3.95
C GLY A 73 17.20 -8.61 2.79
N TYR A 74 17.48 -9.25 1.66
CA TYR A 74 17.93 -8.58 0.43
C TYR A 74 16.84 -7.72 -0.24
N GLU A 75 15.57 -8.12 -0.20
CA GLU A 75 14.48 -7.37 -0.85
C GLU A 75 14.22 -6.02 -0.16
N MET A 76 14.43 -5.94 1.17
CA MET A 76 14.32 -4.68 1.92
C MET A 76 15.60 -3.84 1.81
N ALA A 77 16.77 -4.45 1.55
CA ALA A 77 18.01 -3.71 1.31
C ALA A 77 17.97 -2.93 -0.02
N GLN A 78 17.35 -3.50 -1.06
CA GLN A 78 17.10 -2.79 -2.34
C GLN A 78 16.06 -1.66 -2.26
N VAL A 79 15.31 -1.55 -1.16
CA VAL A 79 14.40 -0.41 -0.93
C VAL A 79 15.16 0.79 -0.35
N PHE A 80 16.29 0.56 0.33
CA PHE A 80 17.13 1.60 0.93
C PHE A 80 18.18 2.19 -0.02
N THR A 81 18.27 1.72 -1.27
CA THR A 81 19.13 2.29 -2.33
C THR A 81 18.26 2.91 -3.41
#